data_AF-A0A1F8L4R6-F1
#
_entry.id   AF-A0A1F8L4R6-F1
#
_cell.length_a   1.000
_cell.length_b   1.000
_cell.length_c   1.000
_cell.angle_alpha   90.00
_cell.angle_beta   90.00
_cell.angle_gamma   90.00
#
_symmetry.space_group_name_H-M   'P 1'
#
loop_
_entity.id
_entity.type
_entity.pdbx_description
1 polymer ?
#
loop_
_entity_poly.entity_id
_entity_poly.type
_entity_poly.pdbx_seq_one_letter_code
_entity_poly.pdbx_strand_id
1 'polypeptide(L)'
;MTSRETYDTPLRISDRHELLVAGGDMVEAGQVLARLSTGDGAEDVVTPVKGFVVREDGGLMVRAEDIVEREHAIPHNAKLLVENGQEIRAGDPITDGPINPQEYLETRGREAVQRYLVKEVQKVYRSQGVTINDKHVEIIVRQMLRKVRVDQPGDTELLPSELIDRFEFEEINNRVLAQGGEPATAQTVLLGITKASLNTSSFLAAASFQETTRVLTEAAINGAKDRLIGLKENVIIGKLIPAGTGAPANLAALRERQRREAEEALAGGALPEGYGQEEYNPFLDESGVVAPPPEGAFNPFLEQGEAEDGSGAEAGGEVVPADAEPSPADGA
;
A
#
# COMPACT_ATOMS: atom_id res chain seq x y z
N MET A 1 -24.11 -2.33 6.64
CA MET A 1 -23.15 -2.92 5.68
C MET A 1 -22.71 -4.25 6.20
N THR A 2 -22.52 -5.21 5.31
CA THR A 2 -22.16 -6.58 5.70
C THR A 2 -20.85 -6.92 5.00
N SER A 3 -19.79 -7.15 5.78
CA SER A 3 -18.52 -7.69 5.29
C SER A 3 -18.60 -9.20 5.38
N ARG A 4 -18.32 -9.92 4.30
CA ARG A 4 -18.26 -11.39 4.27
C ARG A 4 -16.83 -11.81 3.98
N GLU A 5 -16.24 -12.58 4.88
CA GLU A 5 -14.99 -13.29 4.65
C GLU A 5 -15.25 -14.79 4.66
N THR A 6 -14.72 -15.50 3.68
CA THR A 6 -14.93 -16.94 3.52
C THR A 6 -13.60 -17.66 3.73
N TYR A 7 -13.59 -18.60 4.67
CA TYR A 7 -12.41 -19.38 5.02
C TYR A 7 -12.66 -20.86 4.74
N ASP A 8 -11.78 -21.44 3.94
CA ASP A 8 -11.84 -22.84 3.55
C ASP A 8 -10.82 -23.64 4.36
N THR A 9 -11.31 -24.54 5.22
CA THR A 9 -10.47 -25.44 6.01
C THR A 9 -10.45 -26.83 5.37
N PRO A 10 -9.35 -27.22 4.70
CA PRO A 10 -9.25 -28.55 4.10
C PRO A 10 -9.12 -29.63 5.18
N LEU A 11 -9.87 -30.73 5.05
CA LEU A 11 -9.79 -31.87 5.94
C LEU A 11 -9.01 -33.00 5.27
N ARG A 12 -8.08 -33.59 6.02
CA ARG A 12 -7.34 -34.78 5.56
C ARG A 12 -8.21 -36.01 5.75
N ILE A 13 -9.02 -36.33 4.73
CA ILE A 13 -9.85 -37.54 4.71
C ILE A 13 -9.33 -38.47 3.61
N SER A 14 -9.15 -39.74 3.95
CA SER A 14 -8.80 -40.79 2.97
C SER A 14 -10.01 -41.67 2.65
N ASP A 15 -9.98 -42.40 1.54
CA ASP A 15 -11.07 -43.29 1.07
C ASP A 15 -11.50 -44.38 2.07
N ARG A 16 -10.72 -44.61 3.13
CA ARG A 16 -11.01 -45.58 4.19
C ARG A 16 -11.89 -45.02 5.31
N HIS A 17 -12.14 -43.71 5.33
CA HIS A 17 -13.00 -43.08 6.32
C HIS A 17 -14.47 -43.21 5.93
N GLU A 18 -15.32 -43.57 6.90
CA GLU A 18 -16.76 -43.50 6.74
C GLU A 18 -17.21 -42.05 7.03
N LEU A 19 -17.75 -41.37 6.02
CA LEU A 19 -18.28 -40.02 6.15
C LEU A 19 -19.63 -40.04 6.88
N LEU A 20 -19.77 -39.21 7.91
CA LEU A 20 -21.00 -39.06 8.70
C LEU A 20 -21.85 -37.87 8.26
N VAL A 21 -21.33 -37.02 7.38
CA VAL A 21 -21.98 -35.79 6.88
C VAL A 21 -21.96 -35.76 5.36
N ALA A 22 -22.98 -35.14 4.76
CA ALA A 22 -23.07 -34.91 3.33
C ALA A 22 -22.53 -33.52 2.92
N GLY A 23 -22.16 -33.37 1.65
CA GLY A 23 -21.84 -32.05 1.10
C GLY A 23 -23.07 -31.14 1.17
N GLY A 24 -22.91 -29.95 1.73
CA GLY A 24 -23.94 -28.96 2.00
C GLY A 24 -24.40 -28.90 3.46
N ASP A 25 -24.02 -29.86 4.30
CA ASP A 25 -24.43 -29.88 5.71
C ASP A 25 -23.73 -28.77 6.51
N MET A 26 -24.49 -28.10 7.37
CA MET A 26 -23.94 -27.15 8.35
C MET A 26 -23.43 -27.94 9.57
N VAL A 27 -22.18 -27.69 9.94
CA VAL A 27 -21.48 -28.40 11.02
C VAL A 27 -20.94 -27.42 12.06
N GLU A 28 -21.00 -27.82 13.33
CA GLU A 28 -20.52 -27.03 14.48
C GLU A 28 -19.07 -27.37 14.81
N ALA A 29 -18.34 -26.43 15.44
CA ALA A 29 -16.96 -26.68 15.87
C ALA A 29 -16.90 -27.88 16.85
N GLY A 30 -16.01 -28.84 16.57
CA GLY A 30 -15.85 -30.09 17.30
C GLY A 30 -16.75 -31.24 16.84
N GLN A 31 -17.62 -31.05 15.85
CA GLN A 31 -18.47 -32.11 15.31
C GLN A 31 -17.66 -33.13 14.50
N VAL A 32 -17.92 -34.42 14.71
CA VAL A 32 -17.29 -35.52 13.97
C VAL A 32 -17.88 -35.60 12.56
N LEU A 33 -17.01 -35.49 11.56
CA LEU A 33 -17.35 -35.50 10.14
C LEU A 33 -17.07 -36.84 9.47
N ALA A 34 -16.05 -37.56 9.94
CA ALA A 34 -15.69 -38.87 9.42
C ALA A 34 -15.09 -39.76 10.50
N ARG A 35 -15.28 -41.07 10.40
CA ARG A 35 -14.73 -42.05 11.33
C ARG A 35 -13.95 -43.12 10.57
N LEU A 36 -12.74 -43.43 11.04
CA LEU A 36 -11.94 -44.55 10.56
C LEU A 36 -11.94 -45.66 11.62
N SER A 37 -12.57 -46.79 11.30
CA SER A 37 -12.58 -47.97 12.19
C SER A 37 -11.35 -48.83 11.93
N THR A 38 -10.30 -48.68 12.75
CA THR A 38 -9.13 -49.57 12.73
C THR A 38 -9.30 -50.64 13.82
N GLY A 39 -8.83 -51.86 13.60
CA GLY A 39 -9.07 -53.01 14.49
C GLY A 39 -8.62 -52.87 15.96
N ASP A 40 -7.89 -51.80 16.30
CA ASP A 40 -7.42 -51.45 17.65
C ASP A 40 -7.94 -50.09 18.17
N GLY A 41 -8.83 -49.40 17.43
CA GLY A 41 -9.40 -48.10 17.82
C GLY A 41 -10.09 -47.35 16.68
N ALA A 42 -11.03 -46.47 17.04
CA ALA A 42 -11.70 -45.56 16.09
C ALA A 42 -10.98 -44.20 16.08
N GLU A 43 -10.63 -43.70 14.90
CA GLU A 43 -10.08 -42.35 14.70
C GLU A 43 -11.19 -41.45 14.14
N ASP A 44 -11.55 -40.41 14.89
CA ASP A 44 -12.62 -39.47 14.56
C ASP A 44 -12.02 -38.18 13.99
N VAL A 45 -12.43 -37.81 12.78
CA VAL A 45 -12.08 -36.53 12.14
C VAL A 45 -13.13 -35.51 12.56
N VAL A 46 -12.72 -34.50 13.32
CA VAL A 46 -13.57 -33.40 13.79
C VAL A 46 -13.30 -32.11 13.04
N THR A 47 -14.31 -31.25 12.89
CA THR A 47 -14.10 -29.90 12.35
C THR A 47 -13.59 -28.95 13.43
N PRO A 48 -12.55 -28.13 13.18
CA PRO A 48 -12.12 -27.11 14.12
C PRO A 48 -13.04 -25.86 14.13
N VAL A 49 -13.82 -25.65 13.07
CA VAL A 49 -14.62 -24.44 12.86
C VAL A 49 -16.06 -24.77 12.48
N LYS A 50 -16.98 -23.84 12.77
CA LYS A 50 -18.36 -23.91 12.30
C LYS A 50 -18.41 -23.50 10.83
N GLY A 51 -19.12 -24.25 9.99
CA GLY A 51 -19.24 -23.92 8.57
C GLY A 51 -20.08 -24.91 7.78
N PHE A 52 -20.06 -24.75 6.46
CA PHE A 52 -20.70 -25.67 5.52
C PHE A 52 -19.68 -26.68 5.00
N VAL A 53 -20.08 -27.95 4.95
CA VAL A 53 -19.26 -29.01 4.36
C VAL A 53 -19.31 -28.87 2.84
N VAL A 54 -18.19 -28.59 2.20
CA VAL A 54 -18.06 -28.60 0.75
C VAL A 54 -17.27 -29.84 0.35
N ARG A 55 -17.71 -30.52 -0.70
CA ARG A 55 -17.04 -31.69 -1.25
C ARG A 55 -16.54 -31.34 -2.65
N GLU A 56 -15.22 -31.31 -2.81
CA GLU A 56 -14.55 -31.19 -4.12
C GLU A 56 -13.87 -32.51 -4.47
N ASP A 57 -13.51 -32.68 -5.75
CA ASP A 57 -12.97 -33.93 -6.31
C ASP A 57 -11.67 -34.42 -5.62
N GLY A 58 -11.03 -33.60 -4.80
CA GLY A 58 -9.82 -33.90 -4.04
C GLY A 58 -9.96 -34.00 -2.52
N GLY A 59 -11.15 -33.80 -1.93
CA GLY A 59 -11.32 -33.88 -0.48
C GLY A 59 -12.60 -33.25 0.09
N LEU A 60 -12.77 -33.38 1.41
CA LEU A 60 -13.82 -32.70 2.17
C LEU A 60 -13.22 -31.44 2.79
N MET A 61 -13.93 -30.32 2.71
CA MET A 61 -13.50 -29.06 3.31
C MET A 61 -14.68 -28.44 4.07
N VAL A 62 -14.37 -27.66 5.09
CA VAL A 62 -15.39 -26.87 5.81
C VAL A 62 -15.19 -25.41 5.45
N ARG A 63 -16.19 -24.84 4.78
CA ARG A 63 -16.26 -23.43 4.42
C ARG A 63 -16.97 -22.66 5.53
N ALA A 64 -16.20 -21.92 6.31
CA ALA A 64 -16.73 -20.99 7.31
C ALA A 64 -16.95 -19.62 6.63
N GLU A 65 -18.12 -19.02 6.83
CA GLU A 65 -18.35 -17.62 6.48
C GLU A 65 -18.38 -16.79 7.76
N ASP A 66 -17.48 -15.81 7.87
CA ASP A 66 -17.57 -14.77 8.87
C ASP A 66 -18.33 -13.57 8.27
N ILE A 67 -19.40 -13.18 8.94
CA ILE A 67 -20.29 -12.11 8.50
C ILE A 67 -20.23 -11.02 9.57
N VAL A 68 -19.48 -9.97 9.27
CA VAL A 68 -19.37 -8.80 10.15
C VAL A 68 -20.34 -7.72 9.68
N GLU A 69 -21.39 -7.51 10.46
CA GLU A 69 -22.33 -6.42 10.23
C GLU A 69 -21.83 -5.12 10.87
N ARG A 70 -21.79 -4.04 10.08
CA ARG A 70 -21.46 -2.69 10.53
C ARG A 70 -22.60 -1.74 10.20
N GLU A 71 -23.10 -1.05 11.21
CA GLU A 71 -24.08 0.02 11.05
C GLU A 71 -23.37 1.36 10.88
N HIS A 72 -23.78 2.13 9.87
CA HIS A 72 -23.27 3.48 9.61
C HIS A 72 -24.43 4.46 9.61
N ALA A 73 -24.31 5.53 10.40
CA ALA A 73 -25.30 6.59 10.43
C ALA A 73 -25.19 7.42 9.15
N ILE A 74 -26.21 7.35 8.29
CA ILE A 74 -26.30 8.18 7.08
C ILE A 74 -27.20 9.38 7.40
N PRO A 75 -26.73 10.63 7.20
CA PRO A 75 -27.55 11.81 7.39
C PRO A 75 -28.83 11.76 6.55
N HIS A 76 -29.97 12.18 7.10
CA HIS A 76 -31.27 12.13 6.41
C HIS A 76 -31.32 12.94 5.11
N ASN A 77 -30.44 13.94 4.95
CA ASN A 77 -30.34 14.78 3.76
C ASN A 77 -29.33 14.27 2.73
N ALA A 78 -28.57 13.21 3.04
CA ALA A 78 -27.57 12.67 2.14
C ALA A 78 -28.26 11.86 1.03
N LYS A 79 -27.90 12.16 -0.22
CA LYS A 79 -28.35 11.37 -1.38
C LYS A 79 -27.51 10.10 -1.46
N LEU A 80 -28.16 8.94 -1.49
CA LEU A 80 -27.47 7.66 -1.68
C LEU A 80 -27.03 7.49 -3.14
N LEU A 81 -25.81 7.00 -3.32
CA LEU A 81 -25.22 6.67 -4.61
C LEU A 81 -25.28 5.16 -4.92
N VAL A 82 -25.64 4.35 -3.93
CA VAL A 82 -25.67 2.89 -4.00
C VAL A 82 -27.08 2.35 -3.83
N GLU A 83 -27.32 1.16 -4.38
CA GLU A 83 -28.59 0.44 -4.26
C GLU A 83 -28.52 -0.69 -3.24
N ASN A 84 -29.68 -1.12 -2.71
CA ASN A 84 -29.73 -2.25 -1.78
C ASN A 84 -29.31 -3.55 -2.48
N GLY A 85 -28.36 -4.26 -1.88
CA GLY A 85 -27.79 -5.49 -2.44
C GLY A 85 -26.66 -5.26 -3.45
N GLN A 86 -26.28 -4.00 -3.71
CA GLN A 86 -25.13 -3.70 -4.54
C GLN A 86 -23.83 -4.08 -3.82
N GLU A 87 -22.96 -4.82 -4.51
CA GLU A 87 -21.60 -5.06 -4.07
C GLU A 87 -20.75 -3.80 -4.25
N ILE A 88 -20.06 -3.42 -3.18
CA ILE A 88 -19.19 -2.24 -3.15
C ILE A 88 -17.88 -2.62 -2.49
N ARG A 89 -16.79 -1.96 -2.89
CA ARG A 89 -15.49 -2.15 -2.26
C ARG A 89 -15.36 -1.22 -1.06
N ALA A 90 -14.58 -1.62 -0.06
CA ALA A 90 -14.29 -0.78 1.11
C ALA A 90 -13.81 0.61 0.65
N GLY A 91 -14.40 1.69 1.18
CA GLY A 91 -14.07 3.07 0.82
C GLY A 91 -14.71 3.59 -0.48
N ASP A 92 -15.58 2.84 -1.16
CA ASP A 92 -16.42 3.41 -2.22
C ASP A 92 -17.43 4.43 -1.64
N PRO A 93 -17.74 5.51 -2.36
CA PRO A 93 -18.66 6.53 -1.88
C PRO A 93 -20.10 6.01 -1.87
N ILE A 94 -20.70 5.98 -0.68
CA ILE A 94 -22.08 5.52 -0.44
C ILE A 94 -23.07 6.68 -0.58
N THR A 95 -22.65 7.86 -0.16
CA THR A 95 -23.43 9.09 -0.15
C THR A 95 -22.78 10.14 -1.05
N ASP A 96 -23.59 11.00 -1.63
CA ASP A 96 -23.13 12.22 -2.29
C ASP A 96 -22.53 13.18 -1.24
N GLY A 97 -21.36 13.72 -1.53
CA GLY A 97 -20.64 14.63 -0.64
C GLY A 97 -19.12 14.43 -0.60
N PRO A 98 -18.43 15.25 0.20
CA PRO A 98 -16.99 15.10 0.40
C PRO A 98 -16.69 13.84 1.22
N ILE A 99 -15.66 13.11 0.81
CA ILE A 99 -15.18 11.92 1.52
C ILE A 99 -14.31 12.40 2.69
N ASN A 100 -14.47 11.78 3.87
CA ASN A 100 -13.57 12.02 5.00
C ASN A 100 -12.18 11.41 4.70
N PRO A 101 -11.10 12.20 4.57
CA PRO A 101 -9.78 11.66 4.22
C PRO A 101 -9.20 10.71 5.27
N GLN A 102 -9.61 10.80 6.54
CA GLN A 102 -9.15 9.90 7.60
C GLN A 102 -9.76 8.51 7.47
N GLU A 103 -11.09 8.43 7.29
CA GLU A 103 -11.78 7.16 7.02
C GLU A 103 -11.31 6.55 5.69
N TYR A 104 -11.04 7.40 4.70
CA TYR A 104 -10.50 6.96 3.42
C TYR A 104 -9.08 6.38 3.55
N LEU A 105 -8.27 6.89 4.49
CA LEU A 105 -6.94 6.35 4.77
C LEU A 105 -7.02 4.95 5.36
N GLU A 106 -7.93 4.74 6.31
CA GLU A 106 -8.12 3.45 6.98
C GLU A 106 -8.68 2.39 6.02
N THR A 107 -9.52 2.79 5.05
CA THR A 107 -10.18 1.85 4.15
C THR A 107 -9.42 1.57 2.85
N ARG A 108 -8.78 2.59 2.26
CA ARG A 108 -8.11 2.49 0.94
C ARG A 108 -6.59 2.69 0.98
N GLY A 109 -6.05 3.02 2.14
CA GLY A 109 -4.62 3.23 2.31
C GLY A 109 -4.12 4.58 1.79
N ARG A 110 -2.81 4.76 1.97
CA ARG A 110 -2.12 6.04 1.78
C ARG A 110 -2.20 6.59 0.36
N GLU A 111 -1.99 5.73 -0.64
CA GLU A 111 -1.90 6.16 -2.04
C GLU A 111 -3.23 6.67 -2.56
N ALA A 112 -4.33 6.01 -2.17
CA ALA A 112 -5.67 6.43 -2.55
C ALA A 112 -5.98 7.81 -1.96
N VAL A 113 -5.65 8.03 -0.68
CA VAL A 113 -5.80 9.34 -0.03
C VAL A 113 -4.95 10.41 -0.71
N GLN A 114 -3.70 10.09 -1.08
CA GLN A 114 -2.84 11.03 -1.80
C GLN A 114 -3.48 11.47 -3.12
N ARG A 115 -3.92 10.51 -3.94
CA ARG A 115 -4.60 10.77 -5.21
C ARG A 115 -5.89 11.57 -5.00
N TYR A 116 -6.67 11.23 -3.99
CA TYR A 116 -7.90 11.93 -3.64
C TYR A 116 -7.63 13.40 -3.29
N LEU A 117 -6.70 13.67 -2.37
CA LEU A 117 -6.35 15.02 -1.93
C LEU A 117 -5.80 15.88 -3.07
N VAL A 118 -4.90 15.32 -3.90
CA VAL A 118 -4.36 16.03 -5.07
C VAL A 118 -5.47 16.39 -6.04
N LYS A 119 -6.37 15.45 -6.35
CA LYS A 119 -7.49 15.67 -7.27
C LYS A 119 -8.46 16.75 -6.77
N GLU A 120 -8.84 16.70 -5.50
CA GLU A 120 -9.80 17.67 -4.93
C GLU A 120 -9.19 19.08 -4.84
N VAL A 121 -7.93 19.21 -4.43
CA VAL A 121 -7.24 20.51 -4.42
C VAL A 121 -7.12 21.07 -5.85
N GLN A 122 -6.74 20.23 -6.81
CA GLN A 122 -6.63 20.64 -8.22
C GLN A 122 -7.97 21.06 -8.83
N LYS A 123 -9.06 20.38 -8.47
CA LYS A 123 -10.41 20.74 -8.92
C LYS A 123 -10.75 22.20 -8.56
N VAL A 124 -10.36 22.66 -7.39
CA VAL A 124 -10.57 24.04 -6.93
C VAL A 124 -9.68 25.03 -7.69
N TYR A 125 -8.41 24.73 -7.91
CA TYR A 125 -7.52 25.63 -8.67
C TYR A 125 -7.94 25.73 -10.15
N ARG A 126 -8.30 24.59 -10.75
CA ARG A 126 -8.79 24.54 -12.13
C ARG A 126 -10.10 25.31 -12.30
N SER A 127 -11.02 25.24 -11.33
CA SER A 127 -12.28 26.01 -11.38
C SER A 127 -12.06 27.52 -11.27
N GLN A 128 -10.96 27.95 -10.63
CA GLN A 128 -10.52 29.34 -10.57
C GLN A 128 -9.62 29.75 -11.76
N GLY A 129 -9.40 28.85 -12.73
CA GLY A 129 -8.57 29.11 -13.92
C GLY A 129 -7.06 29.14 -13.63
N VAL A 130 -6.62 28.68 -12.47
CA VAL A 130 -5.20 28.64 -12.09
C VAL A 130 -4.62 27.27 -12.41
N THR A 131 -3.58 27.22 -13.23
CA THR A 131 -2.86 25.99 -13.56
C THR A 131 -1.70 25.78 -12.59
N ILE A 132 -1.73 24.68 -11.83
CA ILE A 132 -0.66 24.27 -10.91
C ILE A 132 -0.24 22.85 -11.29
N ASN A 133 1.05 22.54 -11.20
CA ASN A 133 1.53 21.17 -11.41
C ASN A 133 1.24 20.31 -10.17
N ASP A 134 0.76 19.07 -10.38
CA ASP A 134 0.41 18.11 -9.31
C ASP A 134 1.56 17.90 -8.31
N LYS A 135 2.81 17.94 -8.78
CA LYS A 135 4.03 17.78 -7.97
C LYS A 135 4.06 18.68 -6.74
N HIS A 136 3.54 19.91 -6.85
CA HIS A 136 3.54 20.84 -5.73
C HIS A 136 2.58 20.42 -4.62
N VAL A 137 1.40 19.94 -5.00
CA VAL A 137 0.38 19.47 -4.06
C VAL A 137 0.83 18.15 -3.44
N GLU A 138 1.41 17.25 -4.24
CA GLU A 138 1.98 15.97 -3.77
C GLU A 138 3.04 16.17 -2.69
N ILE A 139 3.93 17.16 -2.84
CA ILE A 139 4.94 17.47 -1.81
C ILE A 139 4.28 17.85 -0.48
N ILE A 140 3.19 18.62 -0.52
CA ILE A 140 2.45 19.04 0.69
C ILE A 140 1.76 17.83 1.32
N VAL A 141 1.01 17.06 0.52
CA VAL A 141 0.28 15.89 1.00
C VAL A 141 1.25 14.82 1.54
N ARG A 142 2.44 14.68 0.96
CA ARG A 142 3.51 13.84 1.49
C ARG A 142 3.92 14.24 2.91
N GLN A 143 3.99 15.54 3.21
CA GLN A 143 4.30 15.98 4.58
C GLN A 143 3.14 15.71 5.56
N MET A 144 1.90 15.77 5.08
CA MET A 144 0.71 15.46 5.90
C MET A 144 0.62 13.97 6.29
N LEU A 145 1.17 13.07 5.47
CA LEU A 145 1.17 11.60 5.67
C LEU A 145 2.53 11.05 6.16
N ARG A 146 3.41 11.92 6.67
CA ARG A 146 4.78 11.56 7.04
C ARG A 146 4.88 10.79 8.36
N LYS A 147 3.88 10.93 9.23
CA LYS A 147 3.88 10.37 10.58
C LYS A 147 3.06 9.09 10.64
N VAL A 148 3.49 8.18 11.50
CA VAL A 148 2.75 6.98 11.89
C VAL A 148 2.48 7.03 13.39
N ARG A 149 1.35 6.46 13.81
CA ARG A 149 0.99 6.27 15.20
C ARG A 149 1.27 4.82 15.57
N VAL A 150 2.04 4.60 16.62
CA VAL A 150 2.34 3.25 17.12
C VAL A 150 1.08 2.65 17.75
N ASP A 151 0.73 1.44 17.32
CA ASP A 151 -0.39 0.66 17.89
C ASP A 151 0.15 -0.26 18.99
N GLN A 152 1.02 -1.20 18.61
CA GLN A 152 1.69 -2.11 19.54
C GLN A 152 3.20 -1.92 19.43
N PRO A 153 3.91 -1.69 20.55
CA PRO A 153 5.34 -1.39 20.52
C PRO A 153 6.23 -2.63 20.30
N GLY A 154 5.72 -3.85 20.47
CA GLY A 154 6.54 -5.07 20.41
C GLY A 154 7.72 -5.01 21.37
N ASP A 155 8.90 -5.40 20.90
CA ASP A 155 10.18 -5.33 21.63
C ASP A 155 10.94 -4.01 21.39
N THR A 156 10.29 -3.00 20.80
CA THR A 156 10.91 -1.68 20.55
C THR A 156 10.85 -0.78 21.79
N GLU A 157 11.62 0.32 21.77
CA GLU A 157 11.57 1.36 22.82
C GLU A 157 10.40 2.35 22.64
N LEU A 158 9.53 2.12 21.65
CA LEU A 158 8.43 3.02 21.31
C LEU A 158 7.28 2.94 22.30
N LEU A 159 6.53 4.03 22.45
CA LEU A 159 5.34 4.06 23.29
C LEU A 159 4.05 3.86 22.48
N PRO A 160 3.03 3.16 23.02
CA PRO A 160 1.72 3.09 22.40
C PRO A 160 1.15 4.49 22.17
N SER A 161 0.52 4.71 21.01
CA SER A 161 -0.02 5.98 20.54
C SER A 161 1.01 7.10 20.27
N GLU A 162 2.31 6.81 20.34
CA GLU A 162 3.36 7.76 19.98
C GLU A 162 3.32 8.10 18.49
N LEU A 163 3.60 9.37 18.15
CA LEU A 163 3.67 9.86 16.77
C LEU A 163 5.12 9.99 16.31
N ILE A 164 5.58 9.03 15.52
CA ILE A 164 6.95 8.97 15.02
C ILE A 164 7.02 9.18 13.51
N ASP A 165 8.17 9.64 13.00
CA ASP A 165 8.43 9.67 11.56
C ASP A 165 8.42 8.25 10.99
N ARG A 166 7.74 8.05 9.87
CA ARG A 166 7.62 6.72 9.25
C ARG A 166 8.99 6.10 8.94
N PHE A 167 9.94 6.89 8.45
CA PHE A 167 11.27 6.36 8.09
C PHE A 167 12.07 5.96 9.34
N GLU A 168 11.91 6.69 10.43
CA GLU A 168 12.53 6.36 11.73
C GLU A 168 11.90 5.10 12.33
N PHE A 169 10.58 4.97 12.24
CA PHE A 169 9.84 3.78 12.63
C PHE A 169 10.31 2.54 11.85
N GLU A 170 10.39 2.64 10.52
CA GLU A 170 10.91 1.58 9.64
C GLU A 170 12.34 1.18 10.04
N GLU A 171 13.22 2.15 10.35
CA GLU A 171 14.59 1.89 10.78
C GLU A 171 14.66 1.14 12.13
N ILE A 172 13.86 1.57 13.11
CA ILE A 172 13.79 0.93 14.44
C ILE A 172 13.29 -0.51 14.31
N ASN A 173 12.22 -0.72 13.54
CA ASN A 173 11.66 -2.05 13.32
C ASN A 173 12.63 -2.97 12.60
N ASN A 174 13.29 -2.49 11.54
CA ASN A 174 14.30 -3.28 10.83
C ASN A 174 15.44 -3.73 11.74
N ARG A 175 15.83 -2.87 12.69
CA ARG A 175 16.87 -3.19 13.68
C ARG A 175 16.42 -4.28 14.66
N VAL A 176 15.20 -4.19 15.18
CA VAL A 176 14.65 -5.19 16.13
C VAL A 176 14.41 -6.52 15.42
N LEU A 177 13.89 -6.49 14.20
CA LEU A 177 13.71 -7.67 13.36
C LEU A 177 15.05 -8.38 13.10
N ALA A 178 16.12 -7.61 12.80
CA ALA A 178 17.46 -8.16 12.60
C ALA A 178 18.06 -8.80 13.86
N GLN A 179 17.58 -8.41 15.05
CA GLN A 179 17.94 -9.00 16.33
C GLN A 179 17.07 -10.21 16.70
N GLY A 180 16.05 -10.52 15.89
CA GLY A 180 15.10 -11.62 16.12
C GLY A 180 13.97 -11.28 17.10
N GLY A 181 13.76 -10.00 17.42
CA GLY A 181 12.66 -9.55 18.27
C GLY A 181 11.37 -9.28 17.51
N GLU A 182 10.29 -9.00 18.25
CA GLU A 182 8.99 -8.63 17.68
C GLU A 182 8.97 -7.14 17.27
N PRO A 183 8.75 -6.81 15.99
CA PRO A 183 8.70 -5.42 15.53
C PRO A 183 7.42 -4.72 16.00
N ALA A 184 7.47 -3.39 16.13
CA ALA A 184 6.29 -2.60 16.45
C ALA A 184 5.31 -2.57 15.27
N THR A 185 4.02 -2.47 15.57
CA THR A 185 2.96 -2.19 14.58
C THR A 185 2.51 -0.74 14.70
N ALA A 186 2.18 -0.12 13.57
CA ALA A 186 1.75 1.28 13.53
C ALA A 186 0.77 1.53 12.39
N GLN A 187 -0.09 2.53 12.58
CA GLN A 187 -1.01 3.02 11.57
C GLN A 187 -0.55 4.36 11.02
N THR A 188 -0.66 4.52 9.69
CA THR A 188 -0.42 5.83 9.08
C THR A 188 -1.49 6.82 9.51
N VAL A 189 -1.09 8.03 9.87
CA VAL A 189 -2.01 9.07 10.31
C VAL A 189 -1.90 10.31 9.42
N LEU A 190 -3.06 10.78 8.95
CA LEU A 190 -3.14 12.03 8.21
C LEU A 190 -3.20 13.22 9.18
N LEU A 191 -2.15 14.02 9.20
CA LEU A 191 -2.06 15.25 9.99
C LEU A 191 -2.37 16.47 9.13
N GLY A 192 -3.17 17.40 9.67
CA GLY A 192 -3.34 18.72 9.06
C GLY A 192 -2.00 19.48 9.00
N ILE A 193 -1.84 20.39 8.04
CA ILE A 193 -0.57 21.11 7.77
C ILE A 193 0.02 21.75 9.03
N THR A 194 -0.82 22.39 9.85
CA THR A 194 -0.42 23.01 11.12
C THR A 194 0.14 21.99 12.10
N LYS A 195 -0.56 20.85 12.29
CA LYS A 195 -0.10 19.78 13.17
C LYS A 195 1.14 19.08 12.63
N ALA A 196 1.22 18.82 11.33
CA ALA A 196 2.41 18.24 10.70
C ALA A 196 3.64 19.15 10.88
N SER A 197 3.46 20.47 10.77
CA SER A 197 4.54 21.46 10.94
C SER A 197 5.02 21.57 12.40
N LEU A 198 4.12 21.41 13.37
CA LEU A 198 4.46 21.38 14.80
C LEU A 198 5.16 20.08 15.23
N ASN A 199 4.90 18.96 14.54
CA ASN A 199 5.46 17.64 14.82
C ASN A 199 6.67 17.31 13.92
N THR A 200 7.42 18.32 13.47
CA THR A 200 8.68 18.09 12.75
C THR A 200 9.79 17.63 13.73
N SER A 201 10.83 16.95 13.22
CA SER A 201 11.94 16.48 14.06
C SER A 201 12.83 17.60 14.60
N SER A 202 12.78 18.79 14.00
CA SER A 202 13.48 19.97 14.48
C SER A 202 12.60 20.78 15.43
N PHE A 203 13.00 20.84 16.70
CA PHE A 203 12.33 21.72 17.66
C PHE A 203 12.56 23.21 17.33
N LEU A 204 13.69 23.58 16.69
CA LEU A 204 13.94 24.96 16.26
C LEU A 204 12.97 25.39 15.15
N ALA A 205 12.76 24.53 14.16
CA ALA A 205 11.79 24.80 13.09
C ALA A 205 10.36 24.78 13.61
N ALA A 206 10.01 23.83 14.50
CA ALA A 206 8.69 23.78 15.14
C ALA A 206 8.41 25.05 15.96
N ALA A 207 9.35 25.46 16.83
CA ALA A 207 9.22 26.66 17.65
C ALA A 207 9.11 27.94 16.80
N SER A 208 9.79 28.01 15.65
CA SER A 208 9.66 29.15 14.74
C SER A 208 8.28 29.28 14.07
N PHE A 209 7.49 28.20 14.05
CA PHE A 209 6.18 28.20 13.41
C PHE A 209 5.10 28.71 14.38
N GLN A 210 4.82 27.96 15.46
CA GLN A 210 3.81 28.28 16.48
C GLN A 210 4.17 27.62 17.82
N GLU A 211 3.45 27.96 18.90
CA GLU A 211 3.53 27.29 20.21
C GLU A 211 4.95 27.24 20.84
N THR A 212 5.74 28.30 20.63
CA THR A 212 7.15 28.45 21.07
C THR A 212 7.41 27.94 22.49
N THR A 213 6.62 28.39 23.47
CA THR A 213 6.80 28.03 24.89
C THR A 213 6.65 26.53 25.11
N ARG A 214 5.64 25.90 24.49
CA ARG A 214 5.39 24.46 24.64
C ARG A 214 6.52 23.65 24.01
N VAL A 215 6.88 23.97 22.77
CA VAL A 215 7.91 23.25 22.00
C VAL A 215 9.27 23.33 22.69
N LEU A 216 9.69 24.50 23.17
CA LEU A 216 10.98 24.66 23.85
C LEU A 216 11.01 23.98 25.22
N THR A 217 9.89 23.98 25.95
CA THR A 217 9.79 23.28 27.24
C THR A 217 9.93 21.78 27.07
N GLU A 218 9.23 21.21 26.09
CA GLU A 218 9.29 19.78 25.76
C GLU A 218 10.69 19.37 25.29
N ALA A 219 11.31 20.17 24.43
CA ALA A 219 12.69 19.96 23.99
C ALA A 219 13.69 20.02 25.16
N ALA A 220 13.49 20.92 26.12
CA ALA A 220 14.34 21.03 27.31
C ALA A 220 14.18 19.84 28.26
N ILE A 221 12.94 19.37 28.48
CA ILE A 221 12.65 18.19 29.31
C ILE A 221 13.28 16.94 28.70
N ASN A 222 13.15 16.76 27.39
CA ASN A 222 13.66 15.59 26.68
C ASN A 222 15.16 15.68 26.35
N GLY A 223 15.82 16.80 26.64
CA GLY A 223 17.21 17.04 26.24
C GLY A 223 17.44 16.93 24.72
N ALA A 224 16.46 17.36 23.93
CA ALA A 224 16.43 17.16 22.49
C ALA A 224 17.61 17.85 21.80
N LYS A 225 18.20 17.17 20.81
CA LYS A 225 19.32 17.67 19.99
C LYS A 225 18.87 17.88 18.56
N ASP A 226 18.94 19.12 18.08
CA ASP A 226 18.61 19.44 16.69
C ASP A 226 19.77 19.08 15.75
N ARG A 227 19.48 18.29 14.72
CA ARG A 227 20.48 17.84 13.74
C ARG A 227 20.70 18.82 12.58
N LEU A 228 19.96 19.93 12.53
CA LEU A 228 20.10 20.98 11.51
C LEU A 228 20.00 20.44 10.07
N ILE A 229 19.07 19.51 9.82
CA ILE A 229 18.88 18.89 8.50
C ILE A 229 18.00 19.76 7.60
N GLY A 230 17.11 20.58 8.17
CA GLY A 230 16.18 21.40 7.43
C GLY A 230 16.75 22.75 7.02
N LEU A 231 15.90 23.56 6.38
CA LEU A 231 16.27 24.89 5.91
C LEU A 231 16.18 25.93 7.03
N LYS A 232 15.12 25.87 7.84
CA LYS A 232 14.79 26.91 8.83
C LYS A 232 15.79 26.97 9.96
N GLU A 233 16.23 25.82 10.45
CA GLU A 233 17.17 25.72 11.56
C GLU A 233 18.52 26.32 11.17
N ASN A 234 19.01 26.01 9.97
CA ASN A 234 20.26 26.56 9.46
C ASN A 234 20.18 28.08 9.26
N VAL A 235 19.05 28.59 8.78
CA VAL A 235 18.82 30.05 8.68
C VAL A 235 18.85 30.72 10.05
N ILE A 236 18.19 30.16 11.05
CA ILE A 236 18.14 30.72 12.42
C ILE A 236 19.55 30.78 13.04
N ILE A 237 20.36 29.74 12.82
CA ILE A 237 21.72 29.65 13.36
C ILE A 237 22.74 30.44 12.52
N GLY A 238 22.40 30.84 11.28
CA GLY A 238 23.30 31.53 10.36
C GLY A 238 24.30 30.61 9.65
N LYS A 239 23.99 29.31 9.54
CA LYS A 239 24.75 28.33 8.75
C LYS A 239 24.20 28.27 7.33
N LEU A 240 25.03 27.84 6.36
CA LEU A 240 24.58 27.55 5.01
C LEU A 240 23.42 26.54 5.02
N ILE A 241 22.36 26.85 4.27
CA ILE A 241 21.21 25.95 4.13
C ILE A 241 21.61 24.70 3.34
N PRO A 242 21.07 23.51 3.67
CA PRO A 242 21.38 22.25 3.00
C PRO A 242 20.66 22.11 1.63
N ALA A 243 20.59 23.20 0.87
CA ALA A 243 19.98 23.25 -0.45
C ALA A 243 20.75 24.21 -1.38
N GLY A 244 20.60 24.02 -2.70
CA GLY A 244 21.33 24.81 -3.69
C GLY A 244 22.85 24.65 -3.52
N THR A 245 23.55 25.77 -3.37
CA THR A 245 25.02 25.83 -3.18
C THR A 245 25.50 25.26 -1.85
N GLY A 246 24.61 25.16 -0.85
CA GLY A 246 24.92 24.55 0.45
C GLY A 246 24.54 23.07 0.55
N ALA A 247 24.15 22.43 -0.56
CA ALA A 247 23.84 21.01 -0.57
C ALA A 247 25.05 20.16 -0.12
N PRO A 248 24.82 19.04 0.60
CA PRO A 248 25.90 18.13 1.00
C PRO A 248 26.72 17.70 -0.22
N ALA A 249 28.04 17.60 -0.09
CA ALA A 249 28.96 17.30 -1.20
C ALA A 249 28.55 16.05 -2.00
N ASN A 250 28.04 15.01 -1.34
CA ASN A 250 27.56 13.79 -1.99
C ASN A 250 26.36 14.04 -2.93
N LEU A 251 25.46 14.93 -2.53
CA LEU A 251 24.24 15.28 -3.26
C LEU A 251 24.54 16.28 -4.39
N ALA A 252 25.51 17.18 -4.17
CA ALA A 252 26.06 18.05 -5.21
C ALA A 252 26.75 17.23 -6.30
N ALA A 253 27.59 16.26 -5.92
CA ALA A 253 28.27 15.36 -6.85
C ALA A 253 27.30 14.48 -7.64
N LEU A 254 26.25 13.95 -7.00
CA LEU A 254 25.19 13.18 -7.68
C LEU A 254 24.46 14.04 -8.71
N ARG A 255 24.10 15.28 -8.36
CA ARG A 255 23.43 16.21 -9.29
C ARG A 255 24.33 16.62 -10.44
N GLU A 256 25.63 16.84 -10.20
CA GLU A 256 26.58 17.10 -11.27
C GLU A 256 26.70 15.91 -12.22
N ARG A 257 26.71 14.68 -11.71
CA ARG A 257 26.67 13.46 -12.54
C ARG A 257 25.39 13.40 -13.38
N GLN A 258 24.22 13.52 -12.75
CA GLN A 258 22.93 13.51 -13.44
C GLN A 258 22.80 14.63 -14.49
N ARG A 259 23.33 15.82 -14.18
CA ARG A 259 23.32 16.94 -15.13
C ARG A 259 24.23 16.65 -16.31
N ARG A 260 25.42 16.09 -16.07
CA ARG A 260 26.35 15.70 -17.13
C ARG A 260 25.77 14.59 -18.01
N GLU A 261 25.15 13.58 -17.40
CA GLU A 261 24.46 12.48 -18.10
C GLU A 261 23.29 13.00 -18.95
N ALA A 262 22.49 13.94 -18.42
CA ALA A 262 21.41 14.56 -19.17
C ALA A 262 21.91 15.46 -20.32
N GLU A 263 23.01 16.19 -20.12
CA GLU A 263 23.68 17.00 -21.14
C GLU A 263 24.28 16.11 -22.25
N GLU A 264 24.90 14.98 -21.88
CA GLU A 264 25.43 13.96 -22.80
C GLU A 264 24.31 13.28 -23.61
N ALA A 265 23.16 12.97 -22.98
CA ALA A 265 21.98 12.43 -23.65
C ALA A 265 21.32 13.42 -24.62
N LEU A 266 21.30 14.72 -24.28
CA LEU A 266 20.75 15.76 -25.15
C LEU A 266 21.67 16.09 -26.34
N ALA A 267 22.98 15.89 -26.18
CA ALA A 267 24.00 16.19 -27.19
C ALA A 267 24.18 15.09 -28.26
N GLY A 268 23.29 14.08 -28.30
CA GLY A 268 23.32 13.03 -29.31
C GLY A 268 24.32 11.89 -29.02
N GLY A 269 24.79 11.77 -27.77
CA GLY A 269 25.50 10.58 -27.31
C GLY A 269 24.59 9.35 -27.31
N ALA A 270 25.18 8.15 -27.39
CA ALA A 270 24.43 6.90 -27.26
C ALA A 270 23.65 6.92 -25.94
N LEU A 271 22.34 6.68 -26.02
CA LEU A 271 21.52 6.42 -24.84
C LEU A 271 22.17 5.25 -24.08
N PRO A 272 22.39 5.37 -22.76
CA PRO A 272 22.91 4.29 -21.94
C PRO A 272 22.16 2.98 -22.23
N GLU A 273 22.87 1.84 -22.25
CA GLU A 273 22.22 0.53 -22.22
C GLU A 273 21.37 0.46 -20.94
N GLY A 274 20.06 0.64 -21.09
CA GLY A 274 19.11 0.76 -19.97
C GLY A 274 18.24 2.01 -19.96
N TYR A 275 18.41 2.96 -20.89
CA TYR A 275 17.51 4.12 -20.96
C TYR A 275 16.09 3.67 -21.35
N GLY A 276 15.17 3.71 -20.39
CA GLY A 276 13.81 3.19 -20.52
C GLY A 276 13.64 1.71 -20.13
N GLN A 277 14.71 1.02 -19.75
CA GLN A 277 14.58 -0.16 -18.90
C GLN A 277 14.51 0.35 -17.47
N GLU A 278 13.51 -0.09 -16.73
CA GLU A 278 13.28 0.30 -15.35
C GLU A 278 14.54 0.00 -14.54
N GLU A 279 15.38 1.03 -14.33
CA GLU A 279 16.44 1.00 -13.34
C GLU A 279 15.77 0.64 -12.02
N TYR A 280 16.22 -0.47 -11.45
CA TYR A 280 15.85 -0.97 -10.13
C TYR A 280 15.59 0.19 -9.17
N ASN A 281 14.31 0.46 -8.92
CA ASN A 281 13.86 1.47 -8.00
C ASN A 281 13.67 0.76 -6.66
N PRO A 282 14.50 1.02 -5.63
CA PRO A 282 14.39 0.35 -4.32
C PRO A 282 13.06 0.62 -3.59
N PHE A 283 12.14 1.36 -4.23
CA PHE A 283 10.89 1.86 -3.70
C PHE A 283 9.66 1.52 -4.58
N LEU A 284 9.80 0.73 -5.66
CA LEU A 284 8.66 0.29 -6.50
C LEU A 284 8.40 -1.23 -6.49
N ASP A 285 8.99 -1.98 -5.56
CA ASP A 285 8.60 -3.38 -5.33
C ASP A 285 7.31 -3.44 -4.49
N GLU A 286 6.17 -3.08 -5.10
CA GLU A 286 4.84 -3.60 -4.76
C GLU A 286 4.13 -4.22 -5.99
N SER A 287 4.90 -4.63 -7.00
CA SER A 287 4.47 -5.68 -7.93
C SER A 287 5.29 -6.93 -7.64
N GLY A 288 4.69 -7.86 -6.89
CA GLY A 288 5.32 -9.10 -6.46
C GLY A 288 5.93 -9.89 -7.62
N VAL A 289 7.26 -9.99 -7.61
CA VAL A 289 7.96 -11.17 -8.13
C VAL A 289 8.51 -11.89 -6.91
N VAL A 290 7.69 -12.78 -6.36
CA VAL A 290 8.16 -13.81 -5.44
C VAL A 290 9.16 -14.66 -6.22
N ALA A 291 10.39 -14.77 -5.73
CA ALA A 291 11.36 -15.71 -6.27
C ALA A 291 10.70 -17.11 -6.33
N PRO A 292 10.80 -17.86 -7.45
CA PRO A 292 10.18 -19.16 -7.52
C PRO A 292 10.74 -20.03 -6.38
N PRO A 293 9.89 -20.75 -5.63
CA PRO A 293 10.37 -21.59 -4.55
C PRO A 293 11.30 -22.68 -5.12
N PRO A 294 12.28 -23.16 -4.33
CA PRO A 294 13.10 -24.28 -4.75
C PRO A 294 12.21 -25.48 -5.09
N GLU A 295 12.53 -26.18 -6.17
CA GLU A 295 11.77 -27.33 -6.66
C GLU A 295 11.45 -28.30 -5.51
N GLY A 296 10.15 -28.45 -5.22
CA GLY A 296 9.63 -29.35 -4.18
C GLY A 296 8.89 -28.70 -3.00
N ALA A 297 8.82 -27.37 -2.91
CA ALA A 297 8.00 -26.72 -1.88
C ALA A 297 6.57 -26.44 -2.36
N PHE A 298 5.61 -27.09 -1.72
CA PHE A 298 4.17 -26.95 -1.93
C PHE A 298 3.68 -25.58 -1.43
N ASN A 299 3.07 -24.77 -2.29
CA ASN A 299 2.45 -23.50 -1.93
C ASN A 299 0.91 -23.60 -2.07
N PRO A 300 0.12 -23.51 -0.98
CA PRO A 300 -1.30 -23.89 -0.98
C PRO A 300 -2.28 -22.80 -1.49
N PHE A 301 -1.80 -21.82 -2.26
CA PHE A 301 -2.59 -20.63 -2.62
C PHE A 301 -2.72 -20.37 -4.14
N LEU A 302 -2.43 -21.34 -5.00
CA LEU A 302 -2.69 -21.23 -6.44
C LEU A 302 -3.34 -22.50 -6.97
N GLU A 303 -4.68 -22.52 -6.96
CA GLU A 303 -5.45 -23.30 -7.94
C GLU A 303 -6.75 -22.57 -8.30
N GLN A 304 -7.22 -22.80 -9.53
CA GLN A 304 -8.34 -22.21 -10.28
C GLN A 304 -7.98 -20.87 -10.95
N GLY A 305 -7.64 -20.82 -12.25
CA GLY A 305 -8.38 -21.24 -13.44
C GLY A 305 -8.46 -19.97 -14.32
N GLU A 306 -8.24 -19.95 -15.63
CA GLU A 306 -8.75 -20.84 -16.67
C GLU A 306 -7.82 -20.86 -17.90
N ALA A 307 -7.68 -22.06 -18.47
CA ALA A 307 -7.40 -22.32 -19.88
C ALA A 307 -8.61 -21.84 -20.73
N GLU A 308 -8.62 -21.63 -22.05
CA GLU A 308 -7.85 -22.14 -23.18
C GLU A 308 -8.35 -21.39 -24.44
N ASP A 309 -7.85 -21.80 -25.61
CA ASP A 309 -8.15 -21.42 -27.00
C ASP A 309 -7.26 -20.31 -27.59
N GLY A 310 -6.45 -20.54 -28.63
CA GLY A 310 -6.41 -21.67 -29.57
C GLY A 310 -6.21 -21.15 -30.99
N SER A 311 -5.23 -21.73 -31.69
CA SER A 311 -5.09 -21.85 -33.16
C SER A 311 -4.31 -20.80 -33.99
N GLY A 312 -3.38 -21.35 -34.79
CA GLY A 312 -2.94 -20.87 -36.13
C GLY A 312 -1.71 -19.95 -36.13
N ALA A 313 -0.45 -20.38 -36.24
CA ALA A 313 0.24 -21.15 -37.31
C ALA A 313 0.36 -20.43 -38.67
N GLU A 314 1.63 -20.28 -39.10
CA GLU A 314 2.16 -20.06 -40.46
C GLU A 314 2.05 -18.64 -41.08
N ALA A 315 2.93 -18.14 -41.95
CA ALA A 315 4.32 -18.39 -42.40
C ALA A 315 4.62 -17.36 -43.53
N GLY A 316 5.90 -17.02 -43.75
CA GLY A 316 6.42 -16.40 -44.99
C GLY A 316 6.23 -14.88 -45.10
N GLY A 317 7.25 -14.04 -45.28
CA GLY A 317 8.27 -14.01 -46.35
C GLY A 317 8.00 -12.74 -47.18
N GLU A 318 8.76 -11.65 -47.09
CA GLU A 318 10.07 -11.36 -47.72
C GLU A 318 9.93 -10.13 -48.67
N VAL A 319 10.70 -9.07 -48.40
CA VAL A 319 11.35 -8.10 -49.32
C VAL A 319 10.50 -7.09 -50.16
N VAL A 320 10.42 -5.83 -49.69
CA VAL A 320 11.00 -4.53 -50.20
C VAL A 320 11.23 -4.35 -51.74
N PRO A 321 11.28 -3.15 -52.40
CA PRO A 321 10.97 -1.73 -52.07
C PRO A 321 10.15 -0.93 -53.15
N ALA A 322 10.00 0.38 -52.88
CA ALA A 322 10.25 1.52 -53.80
C ALA A 322 9.06 2.29 -54.41
N ASP A 323 9.13 3.60 -54.17
CA ASP A 323 8.74 4.74 -55.00
C ASP A 323 7.27 4.89 -55.44
N ALA A 324 6.63 5.95 -54.95
CA ALA A 324 6.21 7.08 -55.80
C ALA A 324 5.47 8.15 -54.96
N GLU A 325 6.03 9.36 -54.93
CA GLU A 325 5.21 10.57 -54.76
C GLU A 325 4.19 10.67 -55.90
N PRO A 326 3.09 11.41 -55.67
CA PRO A 326 2.94 12.58 -56.55
C PRO A 326 2.52 13.85 -55.80
N SER A 327 3.33 14.89 -56.07
CA SER A 327 3.04 16.29 -56.39
C SER A 327 1.57 16.78 -56.48
N PRO A 328 1.31 18.09 -56.24
CA PRO A 328 0.01 18.66 -55.92
C PRO A 328 -0.72 19.27 -57.12
N ALA A 329 -2.00 19.64 -56.97
CA ALA A 329 -2.61 20.91 -57.39
C ALA A 329 -4.15 20.88 -57.32
N ASP A 330 -4.69 21.95 -56.72
CA ASP A 330 -5.85 22.77 -57.11
C ASP A 330 -7.16 22.15 -57.62
N GLY A 331 -8.24 22.64 -57.01
CA GLY A 331 -9.37 23.18 -57.77
C GLY A 331 -10.77 22.74 -57.34
N ALA A 332 -11.38 23.49 -56.41
CA ALA A 332 -12.71 24.12 -56.51
C ALA A 332 -13.13 24.73 -55.16
#